data_AF-A0A933ZFT2-F1
#
_entry.id   AF-A0A933ZFT2-F1
#
_cell.length_a   1.000
_cell.length_b   1.000
_cell.length_c   1.000
_cell.angle_alpha   90.00
_cell.angle_beta   90.00
_cell.angle_gamma   90.00
#
_symmetry.space_group_name_H-M   'P 1'
#
loop_
_entity.id
_entity.type
_entity.pdbx_description
1 polymer ?
#
loop_
_entity_poly.entity_id
_entity_poly.type
_entity_poly.pdbx_seq_one_letter_code
_entity_poly.pdbx_strand_id
1 'polypeptide(L)'
;MAQDKPASPPIITFANPEGLAVLAAAGVTAAVAAMPLIVIPGVFAYGILTWLRFNRWKEQQKRAEYEPVTPDLSRLRHPYSARVATCVQLQARVLAEIASAEVMHRSMLLPSIERVRALASASLDLAVKLQQIEEHLSRGDKRSLENEGAFLQSRVHSAQDPVARERYERAYDQHRQKLEVFQELQARYERIDAQLTNIQLTLETVSAQVLRIKSAEAGTASNESVRVIESLDALSIDVQALAETVEETVEASGSLEANRLRAGK
;
A
#
# COMPACT_ATOMS: atom_id res chain seq x y z
N MET A 1 -51.31 -15.98 9.70
CA MET A 1 -51.66 -15.17 10.89
C MET A 1 -50.55 -15.33 11.91
N ALA A 2 -49.75 -14.28 12.08
CA ALA A 2 -48.99 -13.90 13.29
C ALA A 2 -48.05 -12.76 12.85
N GLN A 3 -48.53 -11.52 12.97
CA GLN A 3 -47.76 -10.31 12.75
C GLN A 3 -46.91 -10.10 14.00
N ASP A 4 -45.60 -10.27 13.87
CA ASP A 4 -44.65 -9.97 14.95
C ASP A 4 -44.29 -8.48 14.88
N LYS A 5 -44.53 -7.78 15.99
CA LYS A 5 -44.44 -6.32 16.10
C LYS A 5 -43.06 -5.99 16.67
N PRO A 6 -42.17 -5.27 15.96
CA PRO A 6 -40.85 -4.96 16.52
C PRO A 6 -40.98 -4.03 17.73
N ALA A 7 -40.36 -4.42 18.84
CA ALA A 7 -40.25 -3.65 20.06
C ALA A 7 -39.50 -2.32 19.80
N SER A 8 -40.05 -1.23 20.30
CA SER A 8 -39.44 0.10 20.27
C SER A 8 -38.12 0.09 21.03
N PRO A 9 -37.04 0.72 20.52
CA PRO A 9 -35.79 0.83 21.26
C PRO A 9 -35.95 1.74 22.47
N PRO A 10 -35.34 1.41 23.63
CA PRO A 10 -35.32 2.30 24.78
C PRO A 10 -34.46 3.53 24.45
N ILE A 11 -35.04 4.71 24.67
CA ILE A 11 -34.34 6.00 24.64
C ILE A 11 -33.36 6.00 25.82
N ILE A 12 -32.12 5.58 25.58
CA ILE A 12 -31.01 5.74 26.52
C ILE A 12 -30.01 6.71 25.89
N THR A 13 -30.30 8.00 26.02
CA THR A 13 -29.43 9.12 25.60
C THR A 13 -29.05 10.00 26.80
N PHE A 14 -28.72 9.40 27.95
CA PHE A 14 -28.40 10.16 29.17
C PHE A 14 -27.02 9.91 29.78
N ALA A 15 -26.11 9.21 29.11
CA ALA A 15 -24.78 8.94 29.65
C ALA A 15 -23.62 9.24 28.68
N ASN A 16 -23.83 10.06 27.65
CA ASN A 16 -22.73 10.61 26.86
C ASN A 16 -22.38 12.01 27.38
N PRO A 17 -21.09 12.33 27.62
CA PRO A 17 -20.66 13.65 28.10
C PRO A 17 -21.05 14.79 27.13
N GLU A 18 -21.25 14.47 25.84
CA GLU A 18 -21.75 15.41 24.84
C GLU A 18 -23.23 15.78 25.07
N GLY A 19 -24.05 14.89 25.64
CA GLY A 19 -25.46 15.16 25.93
C GLY A 19 -25.66 16.14 27.11
N LEU A 20 -24.78 16.08 28.10
CA LEU A 20 -24.74 17.04 29.21
C LEU A 20 -24.36 18.46 28.75
N ALA A 21 -23.47 18.56 27.76
CA ALA A 21 -23.11 19.86 27.17
C ALA A 21 -24.29 20.51 26.43
N VAL A 22 -25.11 19.72 25.73
CA VAL A 22 -26.31 20.21 25.03
C VAL A 22 -27.40 20.64 26.03
N LEU A 23 -27.59 19.90 27.12
CA LEU A 23 -28.55 20.24 28.18
C LEU A 23 -28.15 21.50 28.97
N ALA A 24 -26.86 21.66 29.26
CA ALA A 24 -26.34 22.89 29.88
C ALA A 24 -26.49 24.10 28.96
N ALA A 25 -26.23 23.93 27.65
CA ALA A 25 -26.43 24.99 26.66
C ALA A 25 -27.92 25.37 26.52
N ALA A 26 -28.83 24.39 26.54
CA ALA A 26 -30.28 24.63 26.47
C ALA A 26 -30.85 25.32 27.73
N GLY A 27 -30.30 25.02 28.91
CA GLY A 27 -30.66 25.70 30.15
C GLY A 27 -30.24 27.17 30.18
N VAL A 28 -29.07 27.49 29.62
CA VAL A 28 -28.57 28.87 29.54
C VAL A 28 -29.36 29.69 28.51
N THR A 29 -29.79 29.10 27.39
CA THR A 29 -30.62 29.82 26.39
C THR A 29 -32.03 30.13 26.89
N ALA A 30 -32.63 29.28 27.74
CA ALA A 30 -33.95 29.53 28.31
C ALA A 30 -33.96 30.69 29.35
N ALA A 31 -32.88 30.86 30.11
CA ALA A 31 -32.76 31.94 31.10
C ALA A 31 -32.42 33.32 30.46
N VAL A 32 -31.78 33.31 29.28
CA VAL A 32 -31.35 34.52 28.56
C VAL A 32 -32.47 35.16 27.71
N ALA A 33 -33.56 34.45 27.46
CA ALA A 33 -34.70 34.94 26.67
C ALA A 33 -35.46 36.14 27.29
N ALA A 34 -35.23 36.47 28.56
CA ALA A 34 -35.86 37.60 29.25
C ALA A 34 -35.09 38.94 29.13
N MET A 35 -33.85 38.95 28.63
CA MET A 35 -33.08 40.17 28.42
C MET A 35 -32.46 40.21 27.01
N PRO A 36 -32.98 41.06 26.09
CA PRO A 36 -32.47 41.14 24.71
C PRO A 36 -31.00 41.59 24.60
N LEU A 37 -30.39 42.08 25.69
CA LEU A 37 -29.01 42.54 25.71
C LEU A 37 -27.95 41.41 25.75
N ILE A 38 -28.31 40.19 26.18
CA ILE A 38 -27.35 39.08 26.38
C ILE A 38 -27.27 38.14 25.16
N VAL A 39 -28.23 38.23 24.23
CA VAL A 39 -28.23 37.41 23.01
C VAL A 39 -27.02 37.75 22.10
N ILE A 40 -26.64 39.02 22.03
CA ILE A 40 -25.54 39.51 21.19
C ILE A 40 -24.19 38.86 21.59
N PRO A 41 -23.71 38.94 22.85
CA PRO A 41 -22.44 38.31 23.23
C PRO A 41 -22.47 36.78 23.11
N GLY A 42 -23.63 36.13 23.31
CA GLY A 42 -23.77 34.68 23.11
C GLY A 42 -23.56 34.25 21.65
N VAL A 43 -24.12 34.99 20.69
CA VAL A 43 -23.93 34.74 19.26
C VAL A 43 -22.46 35.00 18.85
N PHE A 44 -21.83 36.04 19.37
CA PHE A 44 -20.40 36.30 19.12
C PHE A 44 -19.50 35.18 19.68
N ALA A 45 -19.74 34.74 20.92
CA ALA A 45 -18.99 33.64 21.50
C ALA A 45 -19.15 32.34 20.70
N TYR A 46 -20.36 32.04 20.25
CA TYR A 46 -20.63 30.89 19.37
C TYR A 46 -19.94 31.02 18.00
N GLY A 47 -19.96 32.20 17.39
CA GLY A 47 -19.26 32.49 16.13
C GLY A 47 -17.74 32.29 16.25
N ILE A 48 -17.13 32.78 17.33
CA ILE A 48 -15.70 32.57 17.60
C ILE A 48 -15.38 31.08 17.80
N LEU A 49 -16.20 30.36 18.55
CA LEU A 49 -15.97 28.96 18.87
C LEU A 49 -16.12 28.04 17.63
N THR A 50 -17.11 28.33 16.77
CA THR A 50 -17.27 27.64 15.48
C THR A 50 -16.16 27.98 14.50
N TRP A 51 -15.70 29.24 14.42
CA TRP A 51 -14.55 29.63 13.62
C TRP A 51 -13.25 28.95 14.08
N LEU A 52 -12.98 28.90 15.40
CA LEU A 52 -11.82 28.20 15.96
C LEU A 52 -11.89 26.69 15.71
N ARG A 53 -13.08 26.08 15.76
CA ARG A 53 -13.28 24.67 15.42
C ARG A 53 -13.03 24.41 13.93
N PHE A 54 -13.54 25.28 13.06
CA PHE A 54 -13.32 25.20 11.62
C PHE A 54 -11.85 25.39 11.26
N ASN A 55 -11.16 26.35 11.88
CA ASN A 55 -9.74 26.57 11.63
C ASN A 55 -8.87 25.41 12.16
N ARG A 56 -9.18 24.85 13.33
CA ARG A 56 -8.53 23.63 13.83
C ARG A 56 -8.76 22.43 12.91
N TRP A 57 -9.97 22.25 12.41
CA TRP A 57 -10.28 21.20 11.44
C TRP A 57 -9.49 21.38 10.13
N LYS A 58 -9.40 22.62 9.64
CA LYS A 58 -8.60 22.96 8.45
C LYS A 58 -7.11 22.74 8.68
N GLU A 59 -6.58 23.04 9.86
CA GLU A 59 -5.20 22.75 10.24
C GLU A 59 -4.95 21.24 10.40
N GLN A 60 -5.90 20.49 10.94
CA GLN A 60 -5.83 19.03 11.03
C GLN A 60 -5.83 18.38 9.64
N GLN A 61 -6.69 18.84 8.73
CA GLN A 61 -6.69 18.38 7.34
C GLN A 61 -5.35 18.67 6.64
N LYS A 62 -4.82 19.89 6.82
CA LYS A 62 -3.50 20.23 6.29
C LYS A 62 -2.40 19.35 6.86
N ARG A 63 -2.42 19.04 8.16
CA ARG A 63 -1.41 18.15 8.77
C ARG A 63 -1.54 16.72 8.25
N ALA A 64 -2.77 16.20 8.17
CA ALA A 64 -3.05 14.88 7.63
C ALA A 64 -2.64 14.76 6.15
N GLU A 65 -2.65 15.85 5.39
CA GLU A 65 -2.22 15.89 3.99
C GLU A 65 -0.70 15.64 3.81
N TYR A 66 0.13 15.97 4.80
CA TYR A 66 1.60 15.74 4.75
C TYR A 66 2.07 14.61 5.66
N GLU A 67 1.17 13.91 6.33
CA GLU A 67 1.53 12.80 7.21
C GLU A 67 2.08 11.62 6.37
N PRO A 68 3.27 11.08 6.69
CA PRO A 68 3.81 9.94 5.96
C PRO A 68 2.98 8.69 6.23
N VAL A 69 2.94 7.78 5.25
CA VAL A 69 2.34 6.45 5.47
C VAL A 69 3.28 5.69 6.40
N THR A 70 2.74 5.16 7.50
CA THR A 70 3.47 4.29 8.43
C THR A 70 3.07 2.84 8.18
N PRO A 71 3.74 2.12 7.26
CA PRO A 71 3.40 0.73 6.98
C PRO A 71 3.78 -0.17 8.17
N ASP A 72 3.01 -1.24 8.34
CA ASP A 72 3.30 -2.28 9.32
C ASP A 72 4.47 -3.16 8.84
N LEU A 73 5.68 -2.82 9.29
CA LEU A 73 6.90 -3.54 8.95
C LEU A 73 7.07 -4.87 9.71
N SER A 74 6.22 -5.17 10.69
CA SER A 74 6.37 -6.36 11.54
C SER A 74 6.27 -7.68 10.78
N ARG A 75 5.63 -7.65 9.60
CA ARG A 75 5.41 -8.81 8.74
C ARG A 75 6.61 -9.11 7.82
N LEU A 76 7.52 -8.15 7.69
CA LEU A 76 8.67 -8.25 6.79
C LEU A 76 9.93 -8.70 7.53
N ARG A 77 10.64 -9.64 6.92
CA ARG A 77 11.96 -10.09 7.35
C ARG A 77 13.04 -9.20 6.75
N HIS A 78 14.21 -9.20 7.37
CA HIS A 78 15.40 -8.58 6.78
C HIS A 78 15.82 -9.40 5.54
N PRO A 79 16.18 -8.78 4.39
CA PRO A 79 16.45 -7.35 4.16
C PRO A 79 15.25 -6.51 3.69
N TYR A 80 14.09 -7.12 3.43
CA TYR A 80 12.93 -6.41 2.86
C TYR A 80 12.39 -5.30 3.76
N SER A 81 12.33 -5.53 5.07
CA SER A 81 11.89 -4.52 6.03
C SER A 81 12.77 -3.26 6.01
N ALA A 82 14.09 -3.41 5.84
CA ALA A 82 15.02 -2.30 5.75
C ALA A 82 14.81 -1.48 4.47
N ARG A 83 14.57 -2.15 3.33
CA ARG A 83 14.31 -1.46 2.05
C ARG A 83 13.02 -0.65 2.06
N VAL A 84 11.94 -1.23 2.59
CA VAL A 84 10.67 -0.51 2.74
C VAL A 84 10.83 0.65 3.73
N ALA A 85 11.56 0.46 4.83
CA ALA A 85 11.86 1.55 5.76
C ALA A 85 12.58 2.71 5.08
N THR A 86 13.54 2.44 4.19
CA THR A 86 14.21 3.47 3.38
C THR A 86 13.21 4.22 2.49
N CYS A 87 12.33 3.52 1.78
CA CYS A 87 11.28 4.15 0.96
C CYS A 87 10.37 5.06 1.78
N VAL A 88 9.95 4.62 2.98
CA VAL A 88 9.12 5.40 3.91
C VAL A 88 9.87 6.62 4.43
N GLN A 89 11.15 6.50 4.75
CA GLN A 89 11.98 7.63 5.16
C GLN A 89 12.12 8.67 4.04
N LEU A 90 12.32 8.21 2.80
CA LEU A 90 12.38 9.09 1.62
C LEU A 90 11.05 9.80 1.38
N GLN A 91 9.93 9.08 1.48
CA GLN A 91 8.60 9.67 1.44
C GLN A 91 8.45 10.75 2.52
N ALA A 92 8.74 10.43 3.78
CA ALA A 92 8.60 11.37 4.89
C ALA A 92 9.44 12.63 4.66
N ARG A 93 10.66 12.47 4.13
CA ARG A 93 11.53 13.57 3.74
C ARG A 93 10.91 14.43 2.64
N VAL A 94 10.43 13.81 1.55
CA VAL A 94 9.78 14.53 0.44
C VAL A 94 8.58 15.33 0.95
N LEU A 95 7.70 14.72 1.74
CA LEU A 95 6.50 15.38 2.28
C LEU A 95 6.85 16.53 3.23
N ALA A 96 7.87 16.36 4.07
CA ALA A 96 8.36 17.42 4.94
C ALA A 96 8.94 18.60 4.14
N GLU A 97 9.69 18.33 3.07
CA GLU A 97 10.22 19.37 2.19
C GLU A 97 9.09 20.15 1.50
N ILE A 98 8.08 19.46 0.95
CA ILE A 98 6.90 20.11 0.34
C ILE A 98 6.13 20.94 1.38
N ALA A 99 5.93 20.41 2.59
CA ALA A 99 5.24 21.11 3.67
C ALA A 99 5.96 22.39 4.12
N SER A 100 7.29 22.41 4.02
CA SER A 100 8.14 23.56 4.36
C SER A 100 8.35 24.55 3.20
N ALA A 101 7.94 24.19 1.97
CA ALA A 101 8.11 25.04 0.80
C ALA A 101 7.17 26.27 0.82
N GLU A 102 7.58 27.32 0.11
CA GLU A 102 6.77 28.52 -0.12
C GLU A 102 5.43 28.18 -0.78
N VAL A 103 4.39 29.01 -0.55
CA VAL A 103 3.01 28.76 -1.00
C VAL A 103 2.93 28.47 -2.50
N MET A 104 3.68 29.21 -3.31
CA MET A 104 3.71 29.01 -4.77
C MET A 104 4.25 27.62 -5.15
N HIS A 105 5.44 27.26 -4.67
CA HIS A 105 6.05 25.95 -4.94
C HIS A 105 5.24 24.79 -4.39
N ARG A 106 4.65 24.97 -3.20
CA ARG A 106 3.77 23.97 -2.59
C ARG A 106 2.58 23.64 -3.48
N SER A 107 1.92 24.66 -4.03
CA SER A 107 0.75 24.45 -4.90
C SER A 107 1.08 23.62 -6.15
N MET A 108 2.29 23.77 -6.69
CA MET A 108 2.78 23.00 -7.85
C MET A 108 3.07 21.54 -7.50
N LEU A 109 3.50 21.28 -6.25
CA LEU A 109 3.89 19.97 -5.77
C LEU A 109 2.75 19.21 -5.07
N LEU A 110 1.60 19.82 -4.81
CA LEU A 110 0.45 19.13 -4.20
C LEU A 110 0.08 17.81 -4.91
N PRO A 111 0.05 17.74 -6.26
CA PRO A 111 -0.27 16.49 -6.95
C PRO A 111 0.77 15.37 -6.73
N SER A 112 2.01 15.69 -6.37
CA SER A 112 3.05 14.67 -6.17
C SER A 112 2.94 13.96 -4.83
N ILE A 113 2.29 14.56 -3.83
CA ILE A 113 2.11 13.99 -2.48
C ILE A 113 1.46 12.62 -2.54
N GLU A 114 0.32 12.52 -3.24
CA GLU A 114 -0.44 11.27 -3.31
C GLU A 114 0.33 10.18 -4.07
N ARG A 115 1.09 10.57 -5.10
CA ARG A 115 1.92 9.65 -5.87
C ARG A 115 3.08 9.10 -5.04
N VAL A 116 3.77 9.97 -4.31
CA VAL A 116 4.86 9.56 -3.40
C VAL A 116 4.33 8.62 -2.31
N ARG A 117 3.13 8.87 -1.80
CA ARG A 117 2.43 7.96 -0.86
C ARG A 117 2.11 6.61 -1.50
N ALA A 118 1.54 6.62 -2.69
CA ALA A 118 1.20 5.41 -3.43
C ALA A 118 2.45 4.56 -3.71
N LEU A 119 3.58 5.17 -4.10
CA LEU A 119 4.84 4.46 -4.32
C LEU A 119 5.41 3.84 -3.04
N ALA A 120 5.35 4.56 -1.92
CA ALA A 120 5.79 4.01 -0.64
C ALA A 120 4.91 2.82 -0.19
N SER A 121 3.59 2.92 -0.38
CA SER A 121 2.67 1.80 -0.13
C SER A 121 2.97 0.62 -1.05
N ALA A 122 3.13 0.86 -2.36
CA ALA A 122 3.44 -0.19 -3.32
C ALA A 122 4.78 -0.89 -3.00
N SER A 123 5.76 -0.16 -2.45
CA SER A 123 7.02 -0.77 -2.01
C SER A 123 6.83 -1.83 -0.92
N LEU A 124 5.87 -1.63 -0.01
CA LEU A 124 5.49 -2.63 1.00
C LEU A 124 4.88 -3.87 0.32
N ASP A 125 3.93 -3.67 -0.58
CA ASP A 125 3.23 -4.77 -1.24
C ASP A 125 4.20 -5.63 -2.08
N LEU A 126 5.11 -4.99 -2.82
CA LEU A 126 6.16 -5.68 -3.57
C LEU A 126 7.13 -6.43 -2.65
N ALA A 127 7.50 -5.84 -1.51
CA ALA A 127 8.38 -6.48 -0.53
C ALA A 127 7.72 -7.72 0.10
N VAL A 128 6.42 -7.67 0.40
CA VAL A 128 5.66 -8.84 0.89
C VAL A 128 5.65 -9.95 -0.17
N LYS A 129 5.38 -9.59 -1.44
CA LYS A 129 5.39 -10.54 -2.56
C LYS A 129 6.77 -11.17 -2.77
N LEU A 130 7.85 -10.39 -2.69
CA LEU A 130 9.23 -10.92 -2.76
C LEU A 130 9.51 -11.94 -1.68
N GLN A 131 9.18 -11.62 -0.43
CA GLN A 131 9.38 -12.53 0.69
C GLN A 131 8.62 -13.85 0.51
N GLN A 132 7.38 -13.79 0.01
CA GLN A 132 6.59 -14.98 -0.28
C GLN A 132 7.23 -15.84 -1.37
N ILE A 133 7.70 -15.23 -2.46
CA ILE A 133 8.38 -15.96 -3.55
C ILE A 133 9.70 -16.54 -3.06
N GLU A 134 10.49 -15.77 -2.32
CA GLU A 134 11.76 -16.24 -1.73
C GLU A 134 11.51 -17.43 -0.80
N GLU A 135 10.47 -17.40 0.03
CA GLU A 135 10.12 -18.53 0.88
C GLU A 135 9.83 -19.80 0.07
N HIS A 136 9.08 -19.68 -1.03
CA HIS A 136 8.82 -20.82 -1.92
C HIS A 136 10.09 -21.31 -2.63
N LEU A 137 10.92 -20.40 -3.14
CA LEU A 137 12.18 -20.74 -3.80
C LEU A 137 13.18 -21.38 -2.83
N SER A 138 13.24 -20.91 -1.57
CA SER A 138 14.15 -21.43 -0.55
C SER A 138 13.86 -22.89 -0.15
N ARG A 139 12.61 -23.34 -0.32
CA ARG A 139 12.22 -24.74 -0.09
C ARG A 139 12.66 -25.66 -1.23
N GLY A 140 12.93 -25.12 -2.42
CA GLY A 140 13.33 -25.89 -3.60
C GLY A 140 14.80 -25.66 -3.95
N ASP A 141 15.64 -26.69 -3.82
CA ASP A 141 16.99 -26.62 -4.37
C ASP A 141 16.97 -26.86 -5.88
N LYS A 142 17.29 -25.81 -6.66
CA LYS A 142 17.41 -25.88 -8.12
C LYS A 142 18.32 -27.02 -8.57
N ARG A 143 19.45 -27.23 -7.89
CA ARG A 143 20.39 -28.32 -8.24
C ARG A 143 19.78 -29.68 -7.98
N SER A 144 19.05 -29.84 -6.88
CA SER A 144 18.31 -31.07 -6.61
C SER A 144 17.27 -31.35 -7.68
N LEU A 145 16.54 -30.33 -8.15
CA LEU A 145 15.57 -30.49 -9.25
C LEU A 145 16.28 -30.88 -10.56
N GLU A 146 17.39 -30.24 -10.91
CA GLU A 146 18.15 -30.60 -12.13
C GLU A 146 18.66 -32.05 -12.07
N ASN A 147 19.20 -32.47 -10.93
CA ASN A 147 19.69 -33.84 -10.71
C ASN A 147 18.57 -34.88 -10.78
N GLU A 148 17.41 -34.61 -10.17
CA GLU A 148 16.25 -35.49 -10.22
C GLU A 148 15.72 -35.65 -11.65
N GLY A 149 15.73 -34.56 -12.44
CA GLY A 149 15.37 -34.58 -13.84
C GLY A 149 16.29 -35.48 -14.67
N ALA A 150 17.61 -35.33 -14.51
CA ALA A 150 18.61 -36.17 -15.16
C ALA A 150 18.48 -37.65 -14.75
N PHE A 151 18.18 -37.91 -13.48
CA PHE A 151 17.92 -39.26 -12.98
C PHE A 151 16.68 -39.89 -13.62
N LEU A 152 15.54 -39.19 -13.63
CA LEU A 152 14.30 -39.66 -14.27
C LEU A 152 14.50 -39.89 -15.77
N GLN A 153 15.20 -38.99 -16.45
CA GLN A 153 15.55 -39.15 -17.86
C GLN A 153 16.36 -40.43 -18.08
N SER A 154 17.39 -40.69 -17.26
CA SER A 154 18.17 -41.94 -17.34
C SER A 154 17.31 -43.19 -17.12
N ARG A 155 16.33 -43.13 -16.20
CA ARG A 155 15.37 -44.23 -15.97
C ARG A 155 14.49 -44.51 -17.18
N VAL A 156 14.01 -43.48 -17.87
CA VAL A 156 13.26 -43.64 -19.14
C VAL A 156 14.08 -44.40 -20.18
N HIS A 157 15.36 -44.05 -20.36
CA HIS A 157 16.21 -44.67 -21.38
C HIS A 157 16.62 -46.11 -21.04
N SER A 158 16.76 -46.43 -19.75
CA SER A 158 17.18 -47.75 -19.28
C SER A 158 16.03 -48.75 -19.08
N ALA A 159 14.78 -48.29 -19.07
CA ALA A 159 13.61 -49.14 -18.85
C ALA A 159 13.31 -50.03 -20.07
N GLN A 160 13.37 -51.35 -19.87
CA GLN A 160 13.05 -52.35 -20.91
C GLN A 160 11.55 -52.68 -20.95
N ASP A 161 10.86 -52.60 -19.82
CA ASP A 161 9.41 -52.81 -19.74
C ASP A 161 8.65 -51.56 -20.25
N PRO A 162 7.77 -51.69 -21.25
CA PRO A 162 7.00 -50.57 -21.79
C PRO A 162 6.14 -49.86 -20.74
N VAL A 163 5.56 -50.57 -19.77
CA VAL A 163 4.70 -49.95 -18.75
C VAL A 163 5.53 -49.13 -17.77
N ALA A 164 6.67 -49.66 -17.33
CA ALA A 164 7.61 -48.92 -16.49
C ALA A 164 8.15 -47.66 -17.21
N ARG A 165 8.50 -47.80 -18.49
CA ARG A 165 8.96 -46.68 -19.31
C ARG A 165 7.92 -45.56 -19.39
N GLU A 166 6.67 -45.89 -19.71
CA GLU A 166 5.59 -44.89 -19.77
C GLU A 166 5.40 -44.17 -18.42
N ARG A 167 5.50 -44.89 -17.30
CA ARG A 167 5.42 -44.26 -15.96
C ARG A 167 6.58 -43.31 -15.69
N TYR A 168 7.80 -43.69 -16.05
CA TYR A 168 8.95 -42.79 -15.92
C TYR A 168 8.85 -41.57 -16.85
N GLU A 169 8.32 -41.74 -18.07
CA GLU A 169 8.07 -40.63 -19.00
C GLU A 169 7.08 -39.63 -18.39
N ARG A 170 5.95 -40.10 -17.84
CA ARG A 170 4.98 -39.23 -17.15
C ARG A 170 5.59 -38.52 -15.94
N ALA A 171 6.39 -39.22 -15.13
CA ALA A 171 7.07 -38.62 -13.98
C ALA A 171 8.08 -37.55 -14.43
N TYR A 172 8.83 -37.82 -15.50
CA TYR A 172 9.76 -36.87 -16.10
C TYR A 172 9.05 -35.62 -16.63
N ASP A 173 7.90 -35.79 -17.30
CA ASP A 173 7.09 -34.66 -17.78
C ASP A 173 6.55 -33.80 -16.65
N GLN A 174 6.05 -34.42 -15.57
CA GLN A 174 5.60 -33.70 -14.37
C GLN A 174 6.73 -32.93 -13.69
N HIS A 175 7.94 -33.51 -13.68
CA HIS A 175 9.13 -32.88 -13.14
C HIS A 175 9.59 -31.71 -14.01
N ARG A 176 9.53 -31.85 -15.34
CA ARG A 176 9.82 -30.76 -16.29
C ARG A 176 8.89 -29.56 -16.07
N GLN A 177 7.59 -29.81 -15.89
CA GLN A 177 6.63 -28.75 -15.55
C GLN A 177 6.96 -28.05 -14.22
N LYS A 178 7.40 -28.82 -13.22
CA LYS A 178 7.82 -28.25 -11.93
C LYS A 178 9.05 -27.35 -12.09
N LEU A 179 10.03 -27.74 -12.91
CA LEU A 179 11.21 -26.95 -13.20
C LEU A 179 10.86 -25.65 -13.95
N GLU A 180 9.92 -25.72 -14.90
CA GLU A 180 9.42 -24.55 -15.64
C GLU A 180 8.76 -23.53 -14.69
N VAL A 181 7.87 -23.99 -13.81
CA VAL A 181 7.26 -23.13 -12.77
C VAL A 181 8.32 -22.52 -11.85
N PHE A 182 9.34 -23.29 -11.46
CA PHE A 182 10.43 -22.77 -10.63
C PHE A 182 11.22 -21.66 -11.33
N GLN A 183 11.53 -21.83 -12.62
CA GLN A 183 12.21 -20.81 -13.43
C GLN A 183 11.35 -19.57 -13.61
N GLU A 184 10.05 -19.74 -13.81
CA GLU A 184 9.11 -18.62 -13.93
C GLU A 184 9.03 -17.81 -12.62
N LEU A 185 8.94 -18.49 -11.46
CA LEU A 185 8.98 -17.84 -10.16
C LEU A 185 10.30 -17.08 -9.94
N GLN A 186 11.43 -17.66 -10.36
CA GLN A 186 12.73 -16.98 -10.27
C GLN A 186 12.77 -15.71 -11.15
N ALA A 187 12.30 -15.78 -12.39
CA ALA A 187 12.25 -14.61 -13.27
C ALA A 187 11.35 -13.50 -12.70
N ARG A 188 10.23 -13.87 -12.07
CA ARG A 188 9.34 -12.93 -11.39
C ARG A 188 9.98 -12.30 -10.16
N TYR A 189 10.70 -13.10 -9.37
CA TYR A 189 11.46 -12.58 -8.23
C TYR A 189 12.40 -11.46 -8.68
N GLU A 190 13.20 -11.71 -9.73
CA GLU A 190 14.13 -10.73 -10.27
C GLU A 190 13.42 -9.47 -10.79
N ARG A 191 12.28 -9.64 -11.48
CA ARG A 191 11.49 -8.50 -11.98
C ARG A 191 10.92 -7.65 -10.85
N ILE A 192 10.35 -8.26 -9.80
CA ILE A 192 9.79 -7.52 -8.67
C ILE A 192 10.92 -6.83 -7.88
N ASP A 193 12.06 -7.49 -7.71
CA ASP A 193 13.22 -6.94 -7.01
C ASP A 193 13.80 -5.70 -7.71
N ALA A 194 13.91 -5.76 -9.05
CA ALA A 194 14.29 -4.63 -9.87
C ALA A 194 13.31 -3.46 -9.73
N GLN A 195 12.01 -3.74 -9.63
CA GLN A 195 10.97 -2.72 -9.50
C GLN A 195 10.98 -2.05 -8.12
N LEU A 196 11.18 -2.82 -7.05
CA LEU A 196 11.39 -2.26 -5.72
C LEU A 196 12.63 -1.35 -5.68
N THR A 197 13.70 -1.74 -6.37
CA THR A 197 14.91 -0.90 -6.54
C THR A 197 14.60 0.39 -7.30
N ASN A 198 13.83 0.29 -8.39
CA ASN A 198 13.43 1.44 -9.19
C ASN A 198 12.57 2.44 -8.41
N ILE A 199 11.63 1.95 -7.57
CA ILE A 199 10.85 2.79 -6.67
C ILE A 199 11.77 3.55 -5.71
N GLN A 200 12.73 2.87 -5.09
CA GLN A 200 13.67 3.51 -4.17
C GLN A 200 14.46 4.64 -4.86
N LEU A 201 15.06 4.35 -6.02
CA LEU A 201 15.85 5.34 -6.78
C LEU A 201 15.01 6.52 -7.28
N THR A 202 13.76 6.26 -7.67
CA THR A 202 12.83 7.33 -8.06
C THR A 202 12.48 8.21 -6.87
N LEU A 203 12.20 7.64 -5.70
CA LEU A 203 11.94 8.42 -4.48
C LEU A 203 13.17 9.25 -4.06
N GLU A 204 14.38 8.70 -4.17
CA GLU A 204 15.63 9.44 -3.95
C GLU A 204 15.76 10.63 -4.91
N THR A 205 15.52 10.39 -6.20
CA THR A 205 15.56 11.42 -7.25
C THR A 205 14.53 12.51 -7.01
N VAL A 206 13.29 12.14 -6.67
CA VAL A 206 12.21 13.09 -6.36
C VAL A 206 12.55 13.90 -5.12
N SER A 207 13.15 13.30 -4.08
CA SER A 207 13.64 14.03 -2.91
C SER A 207 14.67 15.10 -3.28
N ALA A 208 15.61 14.79 -4.18
CA ALA A 208 16.59 15.76 -4.65
C ALA A 208 15.94 16.87 -5.50
N GLN A 209 14.99 16.52 -6.36
CA GLN A 209 14.26 17.46 -7.21
C GLN A 209 13.38 18.42 -6.41
N VAL A 210 12.67 17.93 -5.38
CA VAL A 210 11.86 18.79 -4.49
C VAL A 210 12.76 19.79 -3.74
N LEU A 211 13.92 19.34 -3.25
CA LEU A 211 14.89 20.23 -2.61
C LEU A 211 15.41 21.31 -3.56
N ARG A 212 15.64 20.94 -4.83
CA ARG A 212 16.07 21.86 -5.88
C ARG A 212 14.99 22.88 -6.23
N ILE A 213 13.73 22.45 -6.42
CA ILE A 213 12.57 23.33 -6.66
C ILE A 213 12.39 24.31 -5.49
N LYS A 214 12.56 23.84 -4.25
CA LYS A 214 12.50 24.69 -3.05
C LYS A 214 13.58 25.78 -3.04
N SER A 215 14.73 25.53 -3.66
CA SER A 215 15.87 26.46 -3.72
C SER A 215 15.89 27.32 -4.99
N ALA A 216 15.05 27.01 -5.96
CA ALA A 216 15.01 27.66 -7.26
C ALA A 216 14.18 28.96 -7.23
N GLU A 217 14.56 29.91 -8.08
CA GLU A 217 13.73 31.09 -8.35
C GLU A 217 12.47 30.68 -9.14
N ALA A 218 11.36 31.40 -8.93
CA ALA A 218 10.01 31.00 -9.39
C ALA A 218 9.90 30.65 -10.90
N GLY A 219 10.79 31.19 -11.74
CA GLY A 219 10.80 30.93 -13.19
C GLY A 219 11.32 29.54 -13.61
N THR A 220 12.23 28.92 -12.85
CA THR A 220 12.80 27.60 -13.17
C THR A 220 12.06 26.46 -12.45
N ALA A 221 11.38 26.76 -11.35
CA ALA A 221 10.62 25.82 -10.54
C ALA A 221 9.47 25.11 -11.29
N SER A 222 8.81 25.78 -12.24
CA SER A 222 7.66 25.21 -12.96
C SER A 222 8.05 24.02 -13.85
N ASN A 223 9.12 24.16 -14.64
CA ASN A 223 9.56 23.09 -15.56
C ASN A 223 10.06 21.86 -14.80
N GLU A 224 10.71 22.07 -13.65
CA GLU A 224 11.18 20.97 -12.80
C GLU A 224 10.02 20.23 -12.13
N SER A 225 8.99 20.96 -11.67
CA SER A 225 7.80 20.37 -11.07
C SER A 225 7.05 19.45 -12.05
N VAL A 226 6.95 19.85 -13.32
CA VAL A 226 6.34 19.02 -14.37
C VAL A 226 7.10 17.71 -14.55
N ARG A 227 8.44 17.75 -14.63
CA ARG A 227 9.27 16.55 -14.77
C ARG A 227 9.13 15.59 -13.58
N VAL A 228 9.05 16.13 -12.36
CA VAL A 228 8.79 15.32 -11.15
C VAL A 228 7.47 14.55 -11.31
N ILE A 229 6.41 15.25 -11.69
CA ILE A 229 5.07 14.67 -11.85
C ILE A 229 5.07 13.59 -12.94
N GLU A 230 5.66 13.87 -14.10
CA GLU A 230 5.76 12.90 -15.21
C GLU A 230 6.53 11.64 -14.79
N SER A 231 7.64 11.79 -14.06
CA SER A 231 8.43 10.63 -13.58
C SER A 231 7.64 9.76 -12.59
N LEU A 232 6.86 10.39 -11.70
CA LEU A 232 6.01 9.69 -10.75
C LEU A 232 4.83 9.00 -11.44
N ASP A 233 4.23 9.63 -12.46
CA ASP A 233 3.13 9.04 -13.24
C ASP A 233 3.61 7.82 -14.03
N ALA A 234 4.73 7.93 -14.74
CA ALA A 234 5.31 6.81 -15.48
C ALA A 234 5.58 5.61 -14.57
N LEU A 235 6.20 5.84 -13.41
CA LEU A 235 6.48 4.77 -12.45
C LEU A 235 5.20 4.17 -11.85
N SER A 236 4.20 5.00 -11.54
CA SER A 236 2.93 4.50 -10.99
C SER A 236 2.22 3.56 -11.96
N ILE A 237 2.27 3.85 -13.27
CA ILE A 237 1.70 2.99 -14.32
C ILE A 237 2.47 1.66 -14.38
N ASP A 238 3.80 1.71 -14.39
CA ASP A 238 4.64 0.51 -14.43
C ASP A 238 4.41 -0.42 -13.24
N VAL A 239 4.28 0.16 -12.03
CA VAL A 239 4.02 -0.58 -10.79
C VAL A 239 2.62 -1.20 -10.79
N GLN A 240 1.59 -0.50 -11.26
CA GLN A 240 0.22 -1.02 -11.37
C GLN A 240 0.14 -2.18 -12.36
N ALA A 241 0.72 -2.01 -13.55
CA ALA A 241 0.77 -3.07 -14.56
C ALA A 241 1.50 -4.32 -14.03
N LEU A 242 2.58 -4.13 -13.28
CA LEU A 242 3.27 -5.25 -12.64
C LEU A 242 2.40 -5.92 -11.56
N ALA A 243 1.76 -5.14 -10.69
CA ALA A 243 0.95 -5.66 -9.61
C ALA A 243 -0.17 -6.59 -10.14
N GLU A 244 -0.82 -6.20 -11.23
CA GLU A 244 -1.85 -6.98 -11.93
C GLU A 244 -1.28 -8.30 -12.48
N THR A 245 -0.15 -8.26 -13.21
CA THR A 245 0.48 -9.48 -13.76
C THR A 245 0.98 -10.46 -12.69
N VAL A 246 1.38 -9.95 -11.52
CA VAL A 246 1.86 -10.80 -10.42
C VAL A 246 0.69 -11.48 -9.71
N GLU A 247 -0.45 -10.81 -9.58
CA GLU A 247 -1.62 -11.36 -8.89
C GLU A 247 -2.25 -12.51 -9.68
N GLU A 248 -2.47 -12.33 -10.98
CA GLU A 248 -3.01 -13.37 -11.88
C GLU A 248 -2.20 -14.67 -11.79
N THR A 249 -0.89 -14.53 -11.64
CA THR A 249 0.01 -15.66 -11.75
C THR A 249 0.34 -16.36 -10.43
N VAL A 250 0.26 -15.65 -9.30
CA VAL A 250 0.29 -16.26 -7.97
C VAL A 250 -1.00 -17.08 -7.77
N GLU A 251 -2.14 -16.59 -8.21
CA GLU A 251 -3.41 -17.33 -8.19
C GLU A 251 -3.37 -18.57 -9.10
N ALA A 252 -2.81 -18.45 -10.30
CA ALA A 252 -2.59 -19.59 -11.19
C ALA A 252 -1.68 -20.66 -10.56
N SER A 253 -0.60 -20.25 -9.89
CA SER A 253 0.33 -21.18 -9.23
C SER A 253 -0.31 -21.87 -8.02
N GLY A 254 -1.02 -21.12 -7.18
CA GLY A 254 -1.73 -21.67 -6.01
C GLY A 254 -2.87 -22.61 -6.38
N SER A 255 -3.59 -22.31 -7.47
CA SER A 255 -4.67 -23.19 -7.96
C SER A 255 -4.16 -24.50 -8.55
N LEU A 256 -3.00 -24.49 -9.23
CA LEU A 256 -2.34 -25.70 -9.73
C LEU A 256 -1.87 -26.61 -8.58
N GLU A 257 -1.34 -26.03 -7.52
CA GLU A 257 -0.90 -26.78 -6.34
C GLU A 257 -2.08 -27.38 -5.56
N ALA A 258 -3.16 -26.60 -5.40
CA ALA A 258 -4.41 -27.07 -4.80
C ALA A 258 -5.05 -28.23 -5.60
N ASN A 259 -4.95 -28.20 -6.93
CA ASN A 259 -5.47 -29.26 -7.79
C ASN A 259 -4.60 -30.54 -7.72
N ARG A 260 -3.27 -30.41 -7.63
CA ARG A 260 -2.37 -31.55 -7.38
C ARG A 260 -2.66 -32.25 -6.05
N LEU A 261 -2.92 -31.50 -4.97
CA LEU A 261 -3.27 -32.07 -3.67
C LEU A 261 -4.61 -32.83 -3.67
N ARG A 262 -5.54 -32.46 -4.57
CA ARG A 262 -6.82 -33.15 -4.74
C ARG A 262 -6.70 -34.41 -5.61
N ALA A 263 -5.83 -34.41 -6.62
CA ALA A 263 -5.64 -35.54 -7.51
C ALA A 263 -4.79 -36.69 -6.91
N GLY A 264 -4.08 -36.43 -5.80
CA GLY A 264 -3.27 -37.43 -5.09
C GLY A 264 -3.99 -38.19 -3.96
N LYS A 265 -5.29 -37.95 -3.74
CA LYS A 265 -6.15 -38.71 -2.81
C LYS A 265 -7.06 -39.66 -3.58
#